data_AF-A5GF51-F1
#
_entry.id   AF-A5GF51-F1
#
_cell.length_a   1.000
_cell.length_b   1.000
_cell.length_c   1.000
_cell.angle_alpha   90.00
_cell.angle_beta   90.00
_cell.angle_gamma   90.00
#
_symmetry.space_group_name_H-M   'P 1'
#
loop_
_entity.id
_entity.type
_entity.pdbx_description
1 polymer ?
#
loop_
_entity_poly.entity_id
_entity_poly.type
_entity_poly.pdbx_seq_one_letter_code
_entity_poly.pdbx_strand_id
1 'polypeptide(L)' 'MSQQVTKDMTFAQVMRMHQDAVKVLAKYNLGCVGCMGAQNESLEQGCGAHGLNVDDVVRDLNALF' A
#
# COMPACT_ATOMS: atom_id res chain seq x y z
N MET A 1 -20.75 -3.47 -2.16
CA MET A 1 -19.74 -3.33 -1.08
C MET A 1 -18.52 -2.68 -1.71
N SER A 2 -18.32 -1.38 -1.49
CA SER A 2 -17.13 -0.67 -1.98
C SER A 2 -15.91 -1.25 -1.29
N GLN A 3 -14.99 -1.85 -2.05
CA GLN A 3 -13.75 -2.40 -1.50
C GLN A 3 -12.81 -1.23 -1.18
N GLN A 4 -12.82 -0.78 0.07
CA GLN A 4 -12.00 0.33 0.52
C GLN A 4 -10.69 -0.21 1.13
N VAL A 5 -9.56 0.34 0.67
CA VAL A 5 -8.25 0.09 1.24
C VAL A 5 -8.14 0.84 2.57
N THR A 6 -7.64 0.17 3.61
CA THR A 6 -7.35 0.76 4.92
C THR A 6 -5.87 0.62 5.27
N LYS A 7 -5.38 1.47 6.17
CA LYS A 7 -3.97 1.50 6.60
C LYS A 7 -3.50 0.23 7.32
N ASP A 8 -4.42 -0.53 7.90
CA ASP A 8 -4.16 -1.79 8.60
C ASP A 8 -3.96 -2.97 7.63
N MET A 9 -4.33 -2.80 6.35
CA MET A 9 -4.10 -3.82 5.34
C MET A 9 -2.61 -4.00 5.06
N THR A 10 -2.21 -5.24 4.76
CA THR A 10 -0.84 -5.51 4.33
C THR A 10 -0.62 -5.12 2.88
N PHE A 11 0.64 -4.83 2.53
CA PHE A 11 1.00 -4.58 1.13
C PHE A 11 0.54 -5.73 0.22
N ALA A 12 0.69 -6.98 0.64
CA ALA A 12 0.24 -8.14 -0.13
C ALA A 12 -1.27 -8.17 -0.37
N GLN A 13 -2.08 -7.78 0.62
CA GLN A 13 -3.54 -7.71 0.46
C GLN A 13 -3.91 -6.66 -0.58
N VAL A 14 -3.35 -5.45 -0.47
CA VAL A 14 -3.64 -4.33 -1.37
C VAL A 14 -3.21 -4.65 -2.82
N MET A 15 -2.03 -5.24 -3.00
CA MET A 15 -1.54 -5.64 -4.33
C MET A 15 -2.40 -6.72 -4.99
N ARG A 16 -3.10 -7.56 -4.20
CA ARG A 16 -4.06 -8.55 -4.71
C ARG A 16 -5.41 -7.93 -5.06
N MET A 17 -5.76 -6.79 -4.48
CA MET A 17 -7.02 -6.10 -4.76
C MET A 17 -7.02 -5.40 -6.12
N HIS A 18 -5.88 -4.86 -6.55
CA HIS A 18 -5.78 -4.17 -7.85
C HIS A 18 -4.38 -4.26 -8.47
N GLN A 19 -4.30 -4.58 -9.76
CA GLN A 19 -3.02 -4.72 -10.50
C GLN A 19 -2.18 -3.42 -10.52
N ASP A 20 -2.84 -2.25 -10.52
CA ASP A 20 -2.17 -0.95 -10.49
C ASP A 20 -1.78 -0.46 -9.09
N ALA A 21 -2.15 -1.18 -8.02
CA ALA A 21 -1.74 -0.81 -6.66
C ALA A 21 -0.21 -0.77 -6.53
N VAL A 22 0.49 -1.71 -7.19
CA VAL A 22 1.96 -1.73 -7.25
C VAL A 22 2.52 -0.42 -7.84
N LYS A 23 1.87 0.12 -8.87
CA LYS A 23 2.29 1.38 -9.51
C LYS A 23 2.10 2.57 -8.58
N VAL A 24 1.01 2.58 -7.80
CA VAL A 24 0.78 3.63 -6.79
C VAL A 24 1.85 3.55 -5.71
N LEU A 25 2.08 2.37 -5.12
CA LEU A 25 3.11 2.15 -4.09
C LEU A 25 4.52 2.54 -4.58
N ALA A 26 4.85 2.23 -5.84
CA ALA A 26 6.13 2.60 -6.43
C ALA A 26 6.36 4.13 -6.50
N LYS A 27 5.31 4.95 -6.64
CA LYS A 27 5.43 6.42 -6.61
C LYS A 27 5.89 6.95 -5.25
N TYR A 28 5.54 6.24 -4.19
CA TYR A 28 5.91 6.57 -2.81
C TYR A 28 7.27 6.00 -2.40
N ASN A 29 8.09 5.58 -3.37
CA ASN A 29 9.38 4.92 -3.11
C ASN A 29 9.26 3.60 -2.32
N LEU A 30 8.06 3.00 -2.30
CA LEU A 30 7.79 1.68 -1.70
C LEU A 30 8.00 0.57 -2.73
N GLY A 31 9.01 0.70 -3.60
CA GLY A 31 9.33 -0.32 -4.62
C GLY A 31 9.79 -1.65 -4.02
N CYS A 32 10.27 -1.63 -2.77
CA CYS A 32 10.71 -2.81 -2.02
C CYS A 32 9.56 -3.72 -1.57
N VAL A 33 8.29 -3.36 -1.79
CA VAL A 33 7.10 -4.15 -1.41
C VAL A 33 7.06 -5.54 -2.07
N GLY A 34 7.88 -5.79 -3.09
CA GLY A 34 8.10 -7.12 -3.66
C GLY A 34 8.94 -8.07 -2.78
N CYS A 35 9.61 -7.57 -1.73
CA CYS A 35 10.37 -8.38 -0.80
C CYS A 35 9.44 -9.12 0.18
N MET A 36 9.76 -10.37 0.51
CA MET A 36 8.99 -11.23 1.42
C MET A 36 8.70 -10.58 2.79
N GLY A 37 9.61 -9.73 3.29
CA GLY A 37 9.40 -8.99 4.54
C GLY A 37 8.31 -7.92 4.41
N ALA A 38 8.46 -7.05 3.42
CA ALA A 38 7.55 -5.93 3.19
C ALA A 38 6.13 -6.38 2.80
N GLN A 39 5.97 -7.53 2.14
CA GLN A 39 4.65 -8.09 1.80
C GLN A 39 3.74 -8.28 3.04
N ASN A 40 4.33 -8.60 4.20
CA ASN A 40 3.61 -8.90 5.43
C ASN A 40 3.42 -7.70 6.35
N GLU A 41 4.05 -6.56 6.06
CA GLU A 41 3.86 -5.32 6.81
C GLU A 41 2.53 -4.65 6.44
N SER A 42 1.91 -3.96 7.41
CA SER A 42 0.79 -3.07 7.11
C SER A 42 1.26 -1.84 6.33
N LEU A 43 0.33 -1.20 5.60
CA LEU A 43 0.62 0.08 4.96
C LEU A 43 1.13 1.11 5.98
N GLU A 44 0.55 1.17 7.17
CA GLU A 44 0.99 2.10 8.23
C GLU A 44 2.42 1.84 8.67
N GLN A 45 2.78 0.57 8.90
CA GLN A 45 4.14 0.19 9.30
C GLN A 45 5.16 0.52 8.22
N GLY A 46 4.93 0.08 6.99
CA GLY A 46 5.87 0.31 5.90
C GLY A 46 5.97 1.79 5.51
N CYS A 47 4.87 2.53 5.50
CA CYS A 47 4.93 3.98 5.28
C CYS A 47 5.68 4.68 6.41
N GLY A 48 5.41 4.32 7.67
CA GLY A 48 6.07 4.88 8.84
C GLY A 48 7.58 4.63 8.85
N ALA A 49 8.01 3.41 8.49
CA ALA A 49 9.44 3.06 8.38
C ALA A 49 10.20 3.87 7.32
N HIS A 50 9.47 4.41 6.33
CA HIS A 50 10.01 5.22 5.25
C HIS A 50 9.69 6.72 5.39
N GLY A 51 9.09 7.15 6.51
CA GLY A 51 8.75 8.56 6.76
C GLY A 51 7.65 9.11 5.85
N LEU A 52 6.78 8.23 5.33
CA LEU A 52 5.67 8.56 4.44
C LEU A 52 4.37 8.69 5.22
N ASN A 53 3.49 9.56 4.76
CA ASN A 53 2.14 9.67 5.29
C ASN A 53 1.26 8.56 4.70
N VAL A 54 0.83 7.62 5.54
CA VAL A 54 -0.02 6.50 5.13
C VAL A 54 -1.38 6.97 4.59
N ASP A 55 -1.92 8.09 5.08
CA ASP A 55 -3.21 8.60 4.63
C ASP A 55 -3.18 9.05 3.16
N ASP A 56 -2.06 9.63 2.71
CA ASP A 56 -1.85 9.99 1.31
C ASP A 56 -1.78 8.75 0.41
N VAL A 57 -1.07 7.72 0.86
CA VAL A 57 -0.95 6.43 0.15
C VAL A 57 -2.31 5.74 0.05
N VAL A 58 -3.06 5.68 1.16
CA VAL A 58 -4.40 5.09 1.22
C VAL A 58 -5.37 5.85 0.34
N ARG A 59 -5.32 7.19 0.29
CA ARG A 59 -6.14 8.01 -0.62
C ARG A 59 -5.88 7.62 -2.07
N ASP A 60 -4.63 7.58 -2.49
CA ASP A 60 -4.27 7.29 -3.88
C ASP A 60 -4.59 5.83 -4.27
N LEU A 61 -4.48 4.89 -3.34
CA LEU A 61 -4.90 3.50 -3.55
C LEU A 61 -6.42 3.38 -3.69
N ASN A 62 -7.18 4.10 -2.86
CA ASN A 62 -8.63 4.10 -2.96
C ASN A 62 -9.14 4.76 -4.25
N ALA A 63 -8.37 5.66 -4.87
CA ALA A 63 -8.71 6.26 -6.16
C ALA A 63 -8.67 5.27 -7.35
N LEU A 64 -8.23 4.02 -7.12
CA LEU A 64 -8.30 2.93 -8.11
C LEU A 64 -9.67 2.25 -8.16
N PHE A 65 -10.57 2.53 -7.22
CA PHE A 65 -11.89 1.90 -7.06
C PHE A 65 -13.01 2.94 -7.12
#